data_AF-A0A1I7IXC1-F1
#
_entry.id   AF-A0A1I7IXC1-F1
#
_cell.length_a   1.000
_cell.length_b   1.000
_cell.length_c   1.000
_cell.angle_alpha   90.00
_cell.angle_beta   90.00
_cell.angle_gamma   90.00
#
_symmetry.space_group_name_H-M   'P 1'
#
loop_
_entity.id
_entity.type
_entity.pdbx_description
1 polymer ?
#
loop_
_entity_poly.entity_id
_entity_poly.type
_entity_poly.pdbx_seq_one_letter_code
_entity_poly.pdbx_strand_id
1 'polypeptide(L)'
;MAKDKEAYMSALQGKNIPILTLDNKWHQLFTQTEMTPEISNLADELNALVERDGKLRSETKDLKKVKKKLLGEIVPLRDEANKAGDSSAIEKKIEDRTRLINDCNERIESYDDELRDLSKKIYEADYELMIETMKVCYERLHDNTEYITELDKWVSDFRVQLKKNIVLMQQAEMENYNLYSYMHQIFGPEVIEIFDMKYDPDRRHPIRRPLAGNDKDYTS
;
A
#
# COMPACT_ATOMS: atom_id res chain seq x y z
N MET A 1 9.95 1.84 21.51
CA MET A 1 10.01 0.59 20.71
C MET A 1 9.27 -0.57 21.39
N ALA A 2 9.74 -1.16 22.50
CA ALA A 2 9.03 -2.30 23.14
C ALA A 2 7.64 -1.93 23.73
N LYS A 3 7.54 -0.76 24.40
CA LYS A 3 6.27 -0.23 24.91
C LYS A 3 5.24 0.06 23.82
N ASP A 4 5.70 0.50 22.64
CA ASP A 4 4.81 0.79 21.51
C ASP A 4 4.28 -0.51 20.91
N LYS A 5 5.14 -1.54 20.78
CA LYS A 5 4.75 -2.90 20.34
C LYS A 5 3.65 -3.50 21.24
N GLU A 6 3.79 -3.48 22.56
CA GLU A 6 2.76 -3.99 23.48
C GLU A 6 1.47 -3.17 23.43
N ALA A 7 1.55 -1.85 23.27
CA ALA A 7 0.39 -0.99 23.12
C ALA A 7 -0.38 -1.28 21.81
N TYR A 8 0.34 -1.48 20.70
CA TYR A 8 -0.25 -1.89 19.43
C TYR A 8 -0.86 -3.29 19.52
N MET A 9 -0.20 -4.25 20.19
CA MET A 9 -0.73 -5.62 20.37
C MET A 9 -2.04 -5.57 21.13
N SER A 10 -2.07 -4.83 22.24
CA SER A 10 -3.27 -4.66 23.07
C SER A 10 -4.40 -3.96 22.32
N ALA A 11 -4.10 -2.98 21.48
CA ALA A 11 -5.10 -2.26 20.67
C ALA A 11 -5.63 -3.07 19.47
N LEU A 12 -4.88 -4.08 19.05
CA LEU A 12 -5.22 -4.95 17.92
C LEU A 12 -5.80 -6.30 18.36
N GLN A 13 -5.77 -6.61 19.67
CA GLN A 13 -6.50 -7.75 20.22
C GLN A 13 -7.99 -7.69 19.84
N GLY A 14 -8.47 -8.77 19.22
CA GLY A 14 -9.85 -8.88 18.74
C GLY A 14 -10.09 -8.38 17.32
N LYS A 15 -9.08 -7.80 16.65
CA LYS A 15 -9.15 -7.51 15.21
C LYS A 15 -8.64 -8.69 14.41
N ASN A 16 -9.44 -9.17 13.47
CA ASN A 16 -9.05 -10.25 12.57
C ASN A 16 -8.28 -9.64 11.39
N ILE A 17 -6.96 -9.76 11.43
CA ILE A 17 -6.06 -9.23 10.40
C ILE A 17 -5.77 -10.39 9.43
N PRO A 18 -6.10 -10.24 8.12
CA PRO A 18 -5.70 -11.22 7.12
C PRO A 18 -4.18 -11.28 7.01
N ILE A 19 -3.65 -12.46 6.67
CA ILE A 19 -2.22 -12.66 6.38
C ILE A 19 -1.80 -11.67 5.30
N LEU A 20 -0.90 -10.75 5.63
CA LEU A 20 -0.59 -9.59 4.82
C LEU A 20 -0.01 -9.97 3.45
N THR A 21 0.86 -10.97 3.40
CA THR A 21 1.49 -11.40 2.14
C THR A 21 0.51 -12.01 1.14
N LEU A 22 -0.68 -12.42 1.61
CA LEU A 22 -1.76 -12.93 0.76
C LEU A 22 -2.71 -11.83 0.27
N ASP A 23 -2.64 -10.61 0.83
CA ASP A 23 -3.49 -9.49 0.43
C ASP A 23 -2.81 -8.65 -0.66
N ASN A 24 -3.44 -8.57 -1.84
CA ASN A 24 -2.96 -7.74 -2.94
C ASN A 24 -2.85 -6.25 -2.58
N LYS A 25 -3.68 -5.75 -1.65
CA LYS A 25 -3.63 -4.35 -1.20
C LYS A 25 -2.36 -4.07 -0.41
N TRP A 26 -1.85 -5.05 0.35
CA TRP A 26 -0.59 -4.89 1.06
C TRP A 26 0.56 -4.69 0.06
N HIS A 27 0.61 -5.50 -0.99
CA HIS A 27 1.59 -5.33 -2.08
C HIS A 27 1.51 -3.97 -2.77
N GLN A 28 0.30 -3.42 -2.93
CA GLN A 28 0.09 -2.10 -3.53
C GLN A 28 0.68 -0.95 -2.71
N LEU A 29 0.86 -1.10 -1.39
CA LEU A 29 1.47 -0.07 -0.54
C LEU A 29 2.89 0.28 -1.01
N PHE A 30 3.62 -0.72 -1.51
CA PHE A 30 5.00 -0.58 -1.98
C PHE A 30 5.12 -0.03 -3.41
N THR A 31 4.00 0.35 -4.03
CA THR A 31 4.03 1.20 -5.24
C THR A 31 4.18 2.69 -4.90
N GLN A 32 3.84 3.06 -3.66
CA GLN A 32 3.87 4.45 -3.16
C GLN A 32 4.94 4.66 -2.08
N THR A 33 5.49 3.57 -1.55
CA THR A 33 6.48 3.55 -0.48
C THR A 33 7.56 2.51 -0.78
N GLU A 34 8.72 2.61 -0.12
CA GLU A 34 9.81 1.66 -0.28
C GLU A 34 9.53 0.35 0.45
N MET A 35 9.84 -0.77 -0.19
CA MET A 35 9.92 -2.08 0.44
C MET A 35 11.30 -2.21 1.09
N THR A 36 11.39 -1.99 2.41
CA THR A 36 12.66 -2.09 3.12
C THR A 36 13.15 -3.55 3.18
N PRO A 37 14.47 -3.78 3.33
CA PRO A 37 15.00 -5.12 3.52
C PRO A 37 14.37 -5.86 4.71
N GLU A 38 14.06 -5.14 5.79
CA GLU A 38 13.41 -5.70 6.98
C GLU A 38 12.01 -6.23 6.66
N ILE A 39 11.20 -5.46 5.92
CA ILE A 39 9.86 -5.87 5.50
C ILE A 39 9.95 -7.06 4.54
N SER A 40 10.89 -7.04 3.59
CA SER A 40 11.09 -8.16 2.65
C SER A 40 11.44 -9.45 3.40
N ASN A 41 12.37 -9.39 4.36
CA ASN A 41 12.78 -10.57 5.13
C ASN A 41 11.63 -11.13 5.97
N LEU A 42 10.85 -10.27 6.62
CA LEU A 42 9.66 -10.67 7.40
C LEU A 42 8.58 -11.28 6.50
N ALA A 43 8.40 -10.74 5.29
CA ALA A 43 7.46 -11.29 4.32
C ALA A 43 7.89 -12.68 3.82
N ASP A 44 9.19 -12.87 3.56
CA ASP A 44 9.74 -14.17 3.17
C ASP A 44 9.62 -15.21 4.28
N GLU A 45 9.90 -14.82 5.53
CA GLU A 45 9.71 -15.68 6.71
C GLU A 45 8.24 -16.10 6.87
N LEU A 46 7.32 -15.13 6.77
CA LEU A 46 5.88 -15.39 6.85
C LEU A 46 5.43 -16.34 5.74
N ASN A 47 5.88 -16.12 4.50
CA ASN A 47 5.55 -16.99 3.38
C ASN A 47 6.06 -18.42 3.58
N ALA A 48 7.27 -18.59 4.11
CA ALA A 48 7.83 -19.92 4.41
C ALA A 48 7.01 -20.66 5.50
N LEU A 49 6.56 -19.94 6.54
CA LEU A 49 5.71 -20.50 7.58
C LEU A 49 4.34 -20.92 7.04
N VAL A 50 3.70 -20.07 6.23
CA VAL A 50 2.40 -20.35 5.59
C VAL A 50 2.51 -21.53 4.62
N GLU A 51 3.59 -21.62 3.86
CA GLU A 51 3.84 -22.76 2.97
C GLU A 51 3.96 -24.07 3.77
N ARG A 52 4.67 -24.04 4.91
CA ARG A 52 4.82 -25.22 5.78
C ARG A 52 3.51 -25.65 6.44
N ASP A 53 2.71 -24.70 6.93
CA ASP A 53 1.35 -24.98 7.45
C ASP A 53 0.48 -25.63 6.36
N GLY A 54 0.52 -25.09 5.13
CA GLY A 54 -0.18 -25.66 3.97
C GLY A 54 0.23 -27.10 3.65
N LYS A 55 1.54 -27.38 3.64
CA LYS A 55 2.08 -28.74 3.42
C LYS A 55 1.63 -29.71 4.50
N LEU A 56 1.79 -29.37 5.77
CA LEU A 56 1.40 -30.23 6.89
C LEU A 56 -0.10 -30.51 6.91
N ARG A 57 -0.96 -29.54 6.57
CA ARG A 57 -2.41 -29.77 6.44
C ARG A 57 -2.72 -30.77 5.32
N SER A 58 -2.03 -30.69 4.18
CA SER A 58 -2.20 -31.65 3.09
C SER A 58 -1.75 -33.05 3.51
N GLU A 59 -0.56 -33.17 4.10
CA GLU A 59 -0.02 -34.45 4.56
C GLU A 59 -0.89 -35.08 5.65
N THR A 60 -1.37 -34.28 6.60
CA THR A 60 -2.31 -34.72 7.65
C THR A 60 -3.61 -35.25 7.04
N LYS A 61 -4.14 -34.58 6.02
CA LYS A 61 -5.34 -35.02 5.30
C LYS A 61 -5.10 -36.37 4.60
N ASP A 62 -3.94 -36.57 4.00
CA ASP A 62 -3.60 -37.82 3.32
C ASP A 62 -3.34 -38.96 4.30
N LEU A 63 -2.65 -38.71 5.42
CA LEU A 63 -2.50 -39.68 6.52
C LEU A 63 -3.86 -40.11 7.09
N LYS A 64 -4.80 -39.17 7.28
CA LYS A 64 -6.17 -39.48 7.72
C LYS A 64 -6.91 -40.39 6.73
N LYS A 65 -6.69 -40.23 5.41
CA LYS A 65 -7.25 -41.15 4.39
C LYS A 65 -6.63 -42.54 4.47
N VAL A 66 -5.30 -42.63 4.59
CA VAL A 66 -4.59 -43.91 4.71
C VAL A 66 -5.05 -44.67 5.96
N LYS A 67 -5.10 -44.00 7.12
CA LYS A 67 -5.64 -44.56 8.37
C LYS A 67 -7.06 -45.09 8.19
N LYS A 68 -7.95 -44.32 7.54
CA LYS A 68 -9.33 -44.74 7.29
C LYS A 68 -9.40 -45.99 6.41
N LYS A 69 -8.54 -46.08 5.38
CA LYS A 69 -8.44 -47.26 4.52
C LYS A 69 -7.99 -48.50 5.31
N LEU A 70 -6.92 -48.37 6.10
CA LEU A 70 -6.40 -49.46 6.94
C LEU A 70 -7.46 -49.97 7.94
N LEU A 71 -8.21 -49.06 8.58
CA LEU A 71 -9.32 -49.42 9.47
C LEU A 71 -10.43 -50.19 8.75
N GLY A 72 -10.79 -49.76 7.53
CA GLY A 72 -11.77 -50.43 6.70
C GLY A 72 -11.35 -51.84 6.26
N GLU A 73 -10.05 -52.10 6.13
CA GLU A 73 -9.50 -53.41 5.78
C GLU A 73 -9.42 -54.37 6.99
N ILE A 74 -9.32 -53.87 8.23
CA ILE A 74 -9.23 -54.73 9.42
C ILE A 74 -10.54 -55.47 9.72
N VAL A 75 -11.69 -54.82 9.55
CA VAL A 75 -13.01 -55.41 9.84
C VAL A 75 -13.25 -56.71 9.05
N PRO A 76 -13.12 -56.74 7.71
CA PRO A 76 -13.31 -57.97 6.94
C PRO A 76 -12.25 -59.04 7.27
N LEU A 77 -11.01 -58.64 7.54
CA LEU A 77 -9.95 -59.58 7.96
C LEU A 77 -10.27 -60.24 9.31
N ARG A 78 -10.84 -59.50 10.27
CA ARG A 78 -11.31 -60.06 11.54
C ARG A 78 -12.46 -61.03 11.34
N ASP A 79 -13.41 -60.69 10.47
CA ASP A 79 -14.54 -61.58 10.13
C ASP A 79 -14.09 -62.86 9.43
N GLU A 80 -13.06 -62.79 8.58
CA GLU A 80 -12.41 -63.95 7.94
C GLU A 80 -11.64 -64.80 8.95
N ALA A 81 -10.87 -64.18 9.85
CA ALA A 81 -10.12 -64.89 10.90
C ALA A 81 -11.06 -65.71 11.82
N ASN A 82 -12.22 -65.14 12.19
CA ASN A 82 -13.20 -65.81 13.04
C ASN A 82 -13.90 -67.02 12.37
N LYS A 83 -13.87 -67.10 11.03
CA LYS A 83 -14.49 -68.19 10.25
C LYS A 83 -13.49 -69.25 9.79
N ALA A 84 -12.19 -68.97 9.87
CA ALA A 84 -11.13 -69.86 9.40
C ALA A 84 -10.68 -70.83 10.50
N GLY A 85 -10.35 -72.08 10.12
CA GLY A 85 -9.78 -73.08 11.03
C GLY A 85 -8.29 -72.89 11.32
N ASP A 86 -7.56 -72.18 10.44
CA ASP A 86 -6.18 -71.71 10.64
C ASP A 86 -6.12 -70.21 10.32
N SER A 87 -6.06 -69.38 11.35
CA SER A 87 -6.13 -67.91 11.28
C SER A 87 -4.75 -67.23 11.30
N SER A 88 -3.65 -67.97 11.47
CA SER A 88 -2.31 -67.41 11.75
C SER A 88 -1.84 -66.37 10.71
N ALA A 89 -2.06 -66.64 9.43
CA ALA A 89 -1.70 -65.70 8.36
C ALA A 89 -2.59 -64.45 8.32
N ILE A 90 -3.85 -64.55 8.75
CA ILE A 90 -4.82 -63.44 8.78
C ILE A 90 -4.55 -62.56 10.01
N GLU A 91 -4.21 -63.18 11.15
CA GLU A 91 -3.80 -62.47 12.37
C GLU A 91 -2.57 -61.60 12.14
N LYS A 92 -1.53 -62.11 11.45
CA LYS A 92 -0.36 -61.30 11.06
C LYS A 92 -0.76 -60.08 10.22
N LYS A 93 -1.65 -60.26 9.25
CA LYS A 93 -2.16 -59.15 8.40
C LYS A 93 -2.96 -58.11 9.18
N ILE A 94 -3.63 -58.51 10.26
CA ILE A 94 -4.34 -57.60 11.17
C ILE A 94 -3.34 -56.86 12.06
N GLU A 95 -2.33 -57.56 12.59
CA GLU A 95 -1.27 -56.99 13.41
C GLU A 95 -0.48 -55.93 12.63
N ASP A 96 -0.04 -56.23 11.41
CA ASP A 96 0.66 -55.30 10.53
C ASP A 96 -0.15 -54.03 10.27
N ARG A 97 -1.45 -54.17 9.97
CA ARG A 97 -2.34 -53.02 9.76
C ARG A 97 -2.57 -52.21 11.03
N THR A 98 -2.67 -52.88 12.17
CA THR A 98 -2.82 -52.24 13.49
C THR A 98 -1.58 -51.42 13.81
N ARG A 99 -0.38 -51.95 13.54
CA ARG A 99 0.87 -51.23 13.67
C ARG A 99 0.91 -50.00 12.77
N LEU A 100 0.58 -50.13 11.48
CA LEU A 100 0.52 -48.99 10.55
C LEU A 100 -0.49 -47.92 10.96
N ILE A 101 -1.62 -48.31 11.56
CA ILE A 101 -2.60 -47.36 12.11
C ILE A 101 -2.01 -46.59 13.29
N ASN A 102 -1.27 -47.26 14.19
CA ASN A 102 -0.61 -46.61 15.31
C ASN A 102 0.45 -45.62 14.81
N ASP A 103 1.29 -46.02 13.84
CA ASP A 103 2.26 -45.12 13.20
C ASP A 103 1.57 -43.89 12.57
N CYS A 104 0.40 -44.09 11.94
CA CYS A 104 -0.40 -42.98 11.41
C CYS A 104 -0.93 -42.06 12.52
N ASN A 105 -1.34 -42.61 13.68
CA ASN A 105 -1.83 -41.81 14.82
C ASN A 105 -0.72 -40.93 15.38
N GLU A 106 0.45 -41.52 15.65
CA GLU A 106 1.61 -40.81 16.19
C GLU A 106 2.05 -39.67 15.27
N ARG A 107 2.08 -39.91 13.95
CA ARG A 107 2.39 -38.86 12.97
C ARG A 107 1.34 -37.76 12.92
N ILE A 108 0.05 -38.11 12.96
CA ILE A 108 -1.03 -37.11 12.98
C ILE A 108 -0.94 -36.24 14.23
N GLU A 109 -0.68 -36.84 15.40
CA GLU A 109 -0.53 -36.11 16.65
C GLU A 109 0.65 -35.15 16.62
N SER A 110 1.81 -35.62 16.14
CA SER A 110 3.00 -34.78 15.93
C SER A 110 2.73 -33.61 14.97
N TYR A 111 2.02 -33.85 13.87
CA TYR A 111 1.65 -32.80 12.93
C TYR A 111 0.63 -31.81 13.50
N ASP A 112 -0.34 -32.28 14.30
CA ASP A 112 -1.31 -31.41 14.96
C ASP A 112 -0.63 -30.48 15.99
N ASP A 113 0.40 -30.95 16.68
CA ASP A 113 1.23 -30.12 17.57
C ASP A 113 2.10 -29.12 16.79
N GLU A 114 2.74 -29.55 15.70
CA GLU A 114 3.51 -28.65 14.84
C GLU A 114 2.62 -27.55 14.22
N LEU A 115 1.40 -27.90 13.80
CA LEU A 115 0.42 -26.95 13.26
C LEU A 115 -0.02 -25.91 14.31
N ARG A 116 -0.13 -26.28 15.59
CA ARG A 116 -0.43 -25.34 16.67
C ARG A 116 0.70 -24.33 16.87
N ASP A 117 1.94 -24.79 16.81
CA ASP A 117 3.10 -23.92 16.95
C ASP A 117 3.31 -23.02 15.72
N LEU A 118 3.12 -23.56 14.51
CA LEU A 118 3.13 -22.78 13.28
C LEU A 118 2.05 -21.69 13.29
N SER A 119 0.84 -22.00 13.77
CA SER A 119 -0.23 -21.00 13.87
C SER A 119 0.17 -19.80 14.73
N LYS A 120 0.90 -20.02 15.83
CA LYS A 120 1.43 -18.93 16.68
C LYS A 120 2.53 -18.14 15.97
N LYS A 121 3.48 -18.85 15.35
CA LYS A 121 4.59 -18.22 14.61
C LYS A 121 4.11 -17.38 13.44
N ILE A 122 3.12 -17.87 12.68
CA ILE A 122 2.49 -17.12 11.59
C ILE A 122 1.86 -15.85 12.13
N TYR A 123 1.12 -15.92 13.24
CA TYR A 123 0.52 -14.74 13.86
C TYR A 123 1.57 -13.72 14.31
N GLU A 124 2.65 -14.17 14.96
CA GLU A 124 3.74 -13.31 15.41
C GLU A 124 4.49 -12.65 14.24
N ALA A 125 4.83 -13.42 13.20
CA ALA A 125 5.52 -12.92 12.01
C ALA A 125 4.66 -11.93 11.21
N ASP A 126 3.38 -12.24 11.00
CA ASP A 126 2.43 -11.35 10.31
C ASP A 126 2.21 -10.04 11.08
N TYR A 127 2.15 -10.14 12.40
CA TYR A 127 2.07 -8.97 13.27
C TYR A 127 3.32 -8.08 13.20
N GLU A 128 4.50 -8.69 13.22
CA GLU A 128 5.76 -7.96 13.12
C GLU A 128 5.90 -7.27 11.75
N LEU A 129 5.56 -7.99 10.67
CA LEU A 129 5.47 -7.45 9.32
C LEU A 129 4.52 -6.26 9.25
N MET A 130 3.34 -6.36 9.88
CA MET A 130 2.36 -5.30 9.91
C MET A 130 2.89 -4.04 10.61
N ILE A 131 3.55 -4.17 11.76
CA ILE A 131 4.14 -3.02 12.45
C ILE A 131 5.15 -2.31 11.55
N GLU A 132 6.04 -3.08 10.94
CA GLU A 132 7.12 -2.50 10.15
C GLU A 132 6.56 -1.83 8.89
N THR A 133 5.58 -2.47 8.24
CA THR A 133 4.80 -1.86 7.14
C THR A 133 4.14 -0.56 7.58
N MET A 134 3.48 -0.54 8.75
CA MET A 134 2.79 0.65 9.25
C MET A 134 3.73 1.81 9.53
N LYS A 135 4.91 1.56 10.12
CA LYS A 135 5.90 2.62 10.37
C LYS A 135 6.26 3.32 9.07
N VAL A 136 6.67 2.54 8.07
CA VAL A 136 7.12 3.04 6.77
C VAL A 136 6.00 3.78 6.04
N CYS A 137 4.77 3.26 6.04
CA CYS A 137 3.64 3.93 5.42
C CYS A 137 3.25 5.24 6.12
N TYR A 138 3.26 5.28 7.46
CA TYR A 138 2.89 6.50 8.20
C TYR A 138 3.97 7.57 8.12
N GLU A 139 5.24 7.21 8.10
CA GLU A 139 6.35 8.15 7.83
C GLU A 139 6.16 8.80 6.46
N ARG A 140 5.90 7.99 5.42
CA ARG A 140 5.63 8.50 4.07
C ARG A 140 4.40 9.42 4.01
N LEU A 141 3.32 9.09 4.71
CA LEU A 141 2.13 9.93 4.80
C LEU A 141 2.43 11.26 5.48
N HIS A 142 3.23 11.23 6.55
CA HIS A 142 3.61 12.43 7.29
C HIS A 142 4.44 13.36 6.41
N ASP A 143 5.52 12.87 5.82
CA ASP A 143 6.40 13.62 4.93
C ASP A 143 5.62 14.25 3.76
N ASN A 144 4.73 13.46 3.15
CA ASN A 144 3.93 13.95 2.03
C ASN A 144 2.93 15.03 2.46
N THR A 145 2.38 14.94 3.67
CA THR A 145 1.48 15.96 4.23
C THR A 145 2.22 17.27 4.49
N GLU A 146 3.44 17.19 5.04
CA GLU A 146 4.28 18.35 5.25
C GLU A 146 4.64 19.01 3.91
N TYR A 147 5.09 18.22 2.93
CA TYR A 147 5.41 18.71 1.59
C TYR A 147 4.21 19.38 0.90
N ILE A 148 3.00 18.80 0.99
CA ILE A 148 1.77 19.41 0.47
C ILE A 148 1.51 20.76 1.15
N THR A 149 1.72 20.85 2.47
CA THR A 149 1.49 22.08 3.23
C THR A 149 2.48 23.18 2.83
N GLU A 150 3.75 22.83 2.62
CA GLU A 150 4.77 23.75 2.11
C GLU A 150 4.43 24.25 0.70
N LEU A 151 4.01 23.35 -0.19
CA LEU A 151 3.57 23.70 -1.53
C LEU A 151 2.36 24.63 -1.52
N ASP A 152 1.35 24.37 -0.68
CA ASP A 152 0.15 25.21 -0.60
C ASP A 152 0.50 26.63 -0.14
N LYS A 153 1.40 26.75 0.85
CA LYS A 153 1.91 28.05 1.29
C LYS A 153 2.66 28.77 0.17
N TRP A 154 3.56 28.06 -0.52
CA TRP A 154 4.32 28.64 -1.64
C TRP A 154 3.40 29.11 -2.77
N VAL A 155 2.39 28.30 -3.14
CA VAL A 155 1.39 28.67 -4.17
C VAL A 155 0.61 29.91 -3.75
N SER A 156 0.19 29.99 -2.49
CA SER A 156 -0.53 31.14 -1.95
C SER A 156 0.31 32.42 -2.01
N ASP A 157 1.56 32.35 -1.57
CA ASP A 157 2.49 33.48 -1.62
C ASP A 157 2.78 33.92 -3.06
N PHE A 158 2.97 32.96 -3.97
CA PHE A 158 3.19 33.23 -5.39
C PHE A 158 1.97 33.89 -6.04
N ARG A 159 0.74 33.46 -5.71
CA ARG A 159 -0.50 34.09 -6.20
C ARG A 159 -0.59 35.56 -5.79
N VAL A 160 -0.19 35.91 -4.56
CA VAL A 160 -0.16 37.30 -4.09
C VAL A 160 0.87 38.11 -4.89
N GLN A 161 2.07 37.58 -5.09
CA GLN A 161 3.10 38.24 -5.89
C GLN A 161 2.67 38.43 -7.34
N LEU A 162 2.06 37.41 -7.94
CA LEU A 162 1.54 37.46 -9.29
C LEU A 162 0.47 38.55 -9.43
N LYS A 163 -0.49 38.63 -8.51
CA LYS A 163 -1.51 39.69 -8.49
C LYS A 163 -0.88 41.08 -8.42
N LYS A 164 0.12 41.28 -7.55
CA LYS A 164 0.86 42.56 -7.45
C LYS A 164 1.55 42.92 -8.77
N ASN A 165 2.26 41.97 -9.38
CA ASN A 165 2.98 42.21 -10.63
C ASN A 165 2.02 42.51 -11.79
N ILE A 166 0.86 41.87 -11.84
CA ILE A 166 -0.19 42.18 -12.84
C ILE A 166 -0.66 43.63 -12.68
N VAL A 167 -0.93 44.10 -11.46
CA VAL A 167 -1.33 45.49 -11.23
C VAL A 167 -0.24 46.47 -11.63
N LEU A 168 1.02 46.20 -11.28
CA LEU A 168 2.15 47.05 -11.68
C LEU A 168 2.32 47.11 -13.20
N MET A 169 2.13 45.98 -13.89
CA MET A 169 2.16 45.91 -15.35
C MET A 169 1.02 46.74 -15.97
N GLN A 170 -0.20 46.62 -15.45
CA GLN A 170 -1.35 47.42 -15.91
C GLN A 170 -1.13 48.93 -15.69
N GLN A 171 -0.54 49.31 -14.55
CA GLN A 171 -0.20 50.70 -14.24
C GLN A 171 0.82 51.25 -15.25
N ALA A 172 1.87 50.49 -15.56
CA ALA A 172 2.86 50.88 -16.56
C ALA A 172 2.27 50.97 -17.99
N GLU A 173 1.35 50.07 -18.34
CA GLU A 173 0.60 50.15 -19.60
C GLU A 173 -0.25 51.44 -19.67
N MET A 174 -0.93 51.80 -18.57
CA MET A 174 -1.73 53.02 -18.48
C MET A 174 -0.87 54.30 -18.53
N GLU A 175 0.29 54.29 -17.88
CA GLU A 175 1.27 55.39 -17.94
C GLU A 175 1.76 55.61 -19.37
N ASN A 176 2.13 54.54 -20.07
CA ASN A 176 2.52 54.61 -21.47
C ASN A 176 1.39 55.18 -22.34
N TYR A 177 0.14 54.75 -22.12
CA TYR A 177 -1.02 55.28 -22.83
C TYR A 177 -1.24 56.77 -22.59
N ASN A 178 -1.24 57.18 -21.33
CA ASN A 178 -1.44 58.59 -20.97
C ASN A 178 -0.33 59.46 -21.55
N LEU A 179 0.94 59.04 -21.40
CA LEU A 179 2.08 59.77 -21.92
C LEU A 179 1.98 59.97 -23.44
N TYR A 180 1.70 58.89 -24.17
CA TYR A 180 1.55 58.95 -25.63
C TYR A 180 0.35 59.81 -26.06
N SER A 181 -0.78 59.69 -25.36
CA SER A 181 -1.96 60.52 -25.62
C SER A 181 -1.68 62.01 -25.37
N TYR A 182 -1.00 62.36 -24.27
CA TYR A 182 -0.64 63.75 -23.98
C TYR A 182 0.34 64.31 -25.00
N MET A 183 1.34 63.53 -25.41
CA MET A 183 2.28 63.93 -26.46
C MET A 183 1.56 64.23 -27.78
N HIS A 184 0.62 63.37 -28.20
CA HIS A 184 -0.23 63.62 -29.38
C HIS A 184 -1.08 64.88 -29.25
N GLN A 185 -1.67 65.14 -28.08
CA GLN A 185 -2.49 66.33 -27.83
C GLN A 185 -1.68 67.64 -27.84
N ILE A 186 -0.46 67.62 -27.29
CA ILE A 186 0.39 68.81 -27.16
C ILE A 186 1.11 69.13 -28.48
N PHE A 187 1.74 68.14 -29.09
CA PHE A 187 2.64 68.34 -30.23
C PHE A 187 1.99 68.06 -31.59
N GLY A 188 0.84 67.38 -31.60
CA GLY A 188 0.14 67.00 -32.82
C GLY A 188 0.74 65.75 -33.50
N PRO A 189 -0.06 65.08 -34.35
CA PRO A 189 0.30 63.77 -34.92
C PRO A 189 1.53 63.81 -35.82
N GLU A 190 1.73 64.88 -36.59
CA GLU A 190 2.86 65.02 -37.53
C GLU A 190 4.22 65.06 -36.81
N VAL A 191 4.28 65.68 -35.62
CA VAL A 191 5.51 65.75 -34.83
C VAL A 191 5.80 64.41 -34.16
N ILE A 192 4.78 63.72 -33.64
CA ILE A 192 4.94 62.42 -33.00
C ILE A 192 5.38 61.35 -33.99
N GLU A 193 4.84 61.36 -35.22
CA GLU A 193 5.22 60.42 -36.28
C GLU A 193 6.72 60.45 -36.60
N ILE A 194 7.38 61.63 -36.51
CA ILE A 194 8.83 61.76 -36.68
C ILE A 194 9.60 61.03 -35.57
N PHE A 195 9.12 61.08 -34.33
CA PHE A 195 9.77 60.43 -33.19
C PHE A 195 9.47 58.92 -33.12
N ASP A 196 8.29 58.49 -33.58
CA ASP A 196 7.90 57.09 -33.65
C ASP A 196 8.75 56.27 -34.64
N MET A 197 9.41 56.92 -35.61
CA MET A 197 10.40 56.27 -36.49
C MET A 197 11.55 55.59 -35.72
N LYS A 198 11.86 56.05 -34.50
CA LYS A 198 12.97 55.53 -33.67
C LYS A 198 12.50 54.55 -32.60
N TYR A 199 11.30 54.74 -32.06
CA TYR A 199 10.67 53.82 -31.10
C TYR A 199 9.16 53.90 -31.28
N ASP A 200 8.59 52.84 -31.83
CA ASP A 200 7.15 52.70 -32.01
C ASP A 200 6.57 51.89 -30.83
N PRO A 201 5.91 52.54 -29.86
CA PRO A 201 5.31 51.85 -28.73
C PRO A 201 4.24 50.84 -29.15
N ASP A 202 3.50 51.08 -30.24
CA ASP A 202 2.41 50.20 -30.68
C ASP A 202 2.91 48.85 -31.26
N ARG A 203 4.16 48.80 -31.72
CA ARG A 203 4.77 47.58 -32.27
C ARG A 203 5.42 46.65 -31.26
N ARG A 204 5.89 47.16 -30.12
CA ARG A 204 6.66 46.37 -29.12
C ARG A 204 5.83 45.96 -27.91
N HIS A 205 5.03 46.88 -27.39
CA HIS A 205 4.02 46.62 -26.36
C HIS A 205 2.83 47.53 -26.69
N PRO A 206 1.85 47.03 -27.48
CA PRO A 206 0.74 47.82 -27.97
C PRO A 206 0.16 48.66 -26.86
N ILE A 207 -0.03 49.96 -27.09
CA ILE A 207 -0.54 50.82 -26.03
C ILE A 207 -2.00 50.44 -25.79
N ARG A 208 -2.23 49.70 -24.70
CA ARG A 208 -3.57 49.22 -24.37
C ARG A 208 -4.38 50.36 -23.79
N ARG A 209 -5.52 50.67 -24.43
CA ARG A 209 -6.55 51.49 -23.79
C ARG A 209 -7.01 50.76 -22.53
N PRO A 210 -7.24 51.47 -21.40
CA PRO A 210 -7.82 50.86 -20.22
C PRO A 210 -9.10 50.12 -20.62
N LEU A 211 -9.17 48.81 -20.33
CA LEU A 211 -10.44 48.08 -20.44
C LEU A 211 -11.42 48.79 -19.51
N ALA A 212 -12.63 49.10 -19.99
CA ALA A 212 -13.69 49.62 -19.13
C ALA A 212 -13.90 48.61 -18.00
N GLY A 213 -13.43 48.96 -16.80
CA GLY A 213 -13.40 48.05 -15.67
C GLY A 213 -14.80 47.53 -15.39
N ASN A 214 -14.98 46.22 -15.49
CA ASN A 214 -16.13 45.57 -14.88
C ASN A 214 -15.66 45.22 -13.47
N ASP A 215 -16.15 45.93 -12.45
CA ASP A 215 -15.80 45.77 -11.02
C ASP A 215 -16.00 44.34 -10.48
N LYS A 216 -16.55 43.43 -11.29
CA LYS A 216 -16.81 42.03 -10.96
C LYS A 216 -15.58 41.11 -11.07
N ASP A 217 -14.51 41.53 -11.75
CA ASP A 217 -13.32 40.67 -11.92
C ASP A 217 -12.33 40.74 -10.73
N TYR A 218 -12.55 41.65 -9.76
CA TYR A 218 -11.67 41.86 -8.62
C TYR A 218 -12.32 41.60 -7.25
N THR A 219 -13.59 41.17 -7.21
CA THR A 219 -14.24 40.80 -5.94
C THR A 219 -14.99 39.46 -6.03
N SER A 220 -14.47 38.50 -5.25
CA SER A 220 -14.89 37.10 -5.00
C SER A 220 -14.26 36.03 -5.89
#